data_AF-A0A452XEM0-F1
#
_entry.id   AF-A0A452XEM0-F1
#
_cell.length_a   1.000
_cell.length_b   1.000
_cell.length_c   1.000
_cell.angle_alpha   90.00
_cell.angle_beta   90.00
_cell.angle_gamma   90.00
#
_symmetry.space_group_name_H-M   'P 1'
#
loop_
_entity.id
_entity.type
_entity.pdbx_description
1 polymer ?
#
loop_
_entity_poly.entity_id
_entity_poly.type
_entity_poly.pdbx_seq_one_letter_code
_entity_poly.pdbx_strand_id
1 'polypeptide(L)' 'MGHNYYGEPAWPNDLLYIFPVVILGTIACNVGLAVLEPSMIGEPAIVSFLLTLLASGDLTHLEIQHVMV' A
#
# COMPACT_ATOMS: atom_id res chain seq x y z
N MET A 1 -26.42 -26.29 18.69
CA MET A 1 -26.33 -24.95 19.33
C MET A 1 -24.97 -24.36 18.96
N GLY A 2 -24.90 -23.09 18.56
CA GLY A 2 -23.67 -22.42 18.09
C GLY A 2 -22.56 -22.29 19.14
N HIS A 3 -21.31 -22.15 18.72
CA HIS A 3 -20.17 -22.08 19.65
C HIS A 3 -20.06 -20.76 20.43
N ASN A 4 -20.97 -19.80 20.18
CA ASN A 4 -21.01 -18.49 20.83
C ASN A 4 -21.96 -18.43 22.04
N TYR A 5 -22.57 -19.57 22.43
CA TYR A 5 -23.51 -19.63 23.57
C TYR A 5 -22.83 -19.85 24.92
N TYR A 6 -21.52 -20.12 24.92
CA TYR A 6 -20.73 -20.35 26.13
C TYR A 6 -19.47 -19.48 26.08
N GLY A 7 -19.11 -18.87 27.21
CA GLY A 7 -17.98 -17.94 27.32
C GLY A 7 -18.41 -16.57 27.86
N GLU A 8 -17.49 -15.61 27.79
CA GLU A 8 -17.74 -14.23 28.20
C GLU A 8 -18.76 -13.57 27.25
N PRO A 9 -19.74 -12.79 27.74
CA PRO A 9 -20.64 -12.04 26.88
C PRO A 9 -19.86 -11.11 25.94
N ALA A 10 -20.06 -11.26 24.63
CA ALA A 10 -19.41 -10.38 23.64
C ALA A 10 -19.80 -8.90 23.83
N TRP A 11 -21.03 -8.65 24.28
CA TRP A 11 -21.49 -7.33 24.67
C TRP A 11 -21.59 -7.21 26.21
N PRO A 12 -21.11 -6.10 26.81
CA PRO A 12 -20.36 -5.00 26.21
C PRO A 12 -18.85 -5.27 26.11
N ASN A 13 -18.37 -6.35 26.73
CA ASN A 13 -16.96 -6.54 27.06
C ASN A 13 -16.05 -6.48 25.83
N ASP A 14 -16.28 -7.35 24.85
CA ASP A 14 -15.43 -7.41 23.68
C ASP A 14 -15.78 -6.29 22.68
N LEU A 15 -17.07 -6.10 22.42
CA LEU A 15 -17.55 -5.18 21.38
C LEU A 15 -17.39 -3.69 21.71
N LEU A 16 -17.56 -3.29 22.97
CA LEU A 16 -17.51 -1.88 23.37
C LEU A 16 -16.23 -1.51 24.11
N TYR A 17 -15.57 -2.43 24.81
CA TYR A 17 -14.34 -2.11 25.52
C TYR A 17 -13.09 -2.54 24.76
N ILE A 18 -13.04 -3.77 24.24
CA ILE A 18 -11.83 -4.26 23.56
C ILE A 18 -11.74 -3.78 22.12
N PHE A 19 -12.83 -3.86 21.35
CA PHE A 19 -12.82 -3.51 19.92
C PHE A 19 -12.36 -2.07 19.66
N PRO A 20 -12.85 -1.02 20.37
CA PRO A 20 -12.37 0.34 20.16
C PRO A 20 -10.88 0.51 20.50
N VAL A 21 -10.38 -0.19 21.53
CA VAL A 21 -8.96 -0.14 21.91
C VAL A 21 -8.08 -0.73 20.79
N VAL A 22 -8.46 -1.88 20.24
CA VAL A 22 -7.73 -2.52 19.15
C VAL A 22 -7.76 -1.66 17.88
N ILE A 23 -8.92 -1.06 17.55
CA ILE A 23 -9.07 -0.16 16.39
C ILE A 23 -8.17 1.06 16.54
N LEU A 24 -8.25 1.76 17.68
CA LEU A 24 -7.44 2.95 17.93
C LEU A 24 -5.95 2.62 17.99
N GLY A 25 -5.57 1.50 18.60
CA GLY A 25 -4.19 1.03 18.62
C GLY A 25 -3.64 0.76 17.22
N THR A 26 -4.43 0.11 16.36
CA THR A 26 -4.02 -0.17 14.97
C THR A 26 -3.87 1.11 14.17
N ILE A 27 -4.80 2.06 14.30
CA ILE A 27 -4.70 3.37 13.65
C ILE A 27 -3.48 4.14 14.16
N ALA A 28 -3.23 4.15 15.47
CA ALA A 28 -2.08 4.82 16.07
C ALA A 28 -0.75 4.24 15.56
N CYS A 29 -0.64 2.91 15.45
CA CYS A 29 0.54 2.26 14.87
C CYS A 29 0.74 2.64 13.40
N ASN A 30 -0.31 2.60 12.58
CA ASN A 30 -0.22 2.96 11.17
C ASN A 30 0.14 4.43 10.97
N VAL A 31 -0.47 5.33 11.74
CA VAL A 31 -0.14 6.77 11.72
C VAL A 31 1.28 7.00 12.21
N GLY A 32 1.71 6.31 13.28
CA GLY A 32 3.07 6.36 13.78
C GLY A 32 4.10 5.95 12.72
N LEU A 33 3.85 4.85 12.01
CA LEU A 33 4.68 4.41 10.89
C LEU A 33 4.68 5.42 9.74
N ALA A 34 3.51 5.94 9.35
CA ALA A 34 3.39 6.93 8.29
C ALA A 34 4.13 8.25 8.59
N VAL A 35 4.26 8.61 9.87
CA VAL A 35 5.01 9.79 10.32
C VAL A 35 6.51 9.52 10.41
N LEU A 36 6.91 8.35 10.92
CA LEU A 36 8.32 8.01 11.13
C LEU A 36 9.03 7.61 9.83
N GLU A 37 8.33 6.92 8.93
CA GLU A 37 8.86 6.45 7.65
C GLU A 37 7.87 6.80 6.54
N PRO A 38 7.87 8.06 6.05
CA PRO A 38 7.01 8.44 4.95
C PRO A 38 7.45 7.70 3.67
N SER A 39 6.49 7.13 2.94
CA SER A 39 6.80 6.54 1.65
C SER A 39 7.20 7.64 0.67
N MET A 40 8.38 7.49 0.07
CA MET A 40 8.83 8.36 -1.01
C MET A 40 8.08 7.97 -2.28
N ILE A 41 7.34 8.92 -2.87
CA ILE A 41 6.85 8.75 -4.24
C ILE A 41 8.11 8.72 -5.14
N GLY A 42 8.30 7.58 -5.83
CA GLY A 42 9.46 7.37 -6.69
C GLY A 42 9.50 8.34 -7.88
N GLU A 43 10.61 8.31 -8.60
CA GLU A 43 10.77 9.06 -9.85
C GLU A 43 9.60 8.78 -10.81
N PRO A 44 9.13 9.78 -11.56
CA PRO A 44 8.08 9.56 -12.53
C PRO A 44 8.53 8.49 -13.53
N ALA A 45 7.68 7.50 -13.77
CA ALA A 45 8.00 6.33 -14.61
C ALA A 45 8.54 6.71 -15.99
N ILE A 46 8.12 7.86 -16.53
CA ILE A 46 8.61 8.39 -17.80
C ILE A 46 10.13 8.67 -17.77
N VAL A 47 10.66 9.18 -16.66
CA VAL A 47 12.08 9.50 -16.49
C VAL A 47 12.88 8.21 -16.35
N SER A 48 12.49 7.28 -15.47
CA SER A 48 13.23 6.02 -15.31
C SER A 48 13.19 5.15 -16.58
N PHE A 49 12.11 5.20 -17.36
CA PHE A 49 12.01 4.52 -18.65
C PHE A 49 12.91 5.15 -19.73
N LEU A 50 12.92 6.49 -19.85
CA LEU A 50 13.82 7.19 -20.78
C LEU A 50 15.30 6.96 -20.44
N LEU A 51 15.66 6.98 -19.16
CA LEU A 51 17.04 6.75 -18.73
C LEU A 51 17.48 5.30 -19.01
N THR A 52 16.58 4.32 -18.83
CA THR A 52 16.83 2.93 -19.21
C THR A 52 17.00 2.76 -20.72
N LEU A 53 16.15 3.40 -21.54
CA LEU A 53 16.26 3.38 -23.00
C LEU A 53 17.53 4.08 -23.52
N LEU A 54 17.93 5.19 -22.91
CA LEU A 54 19.17 5.89 -23.23
C LEU A 54 20.40 5.07 -22.80
N ALA A 55 20.31 4.31 -21.70
CA ALA A 55 21.37 3.44 -21.20
C ALA A 55 21.48 2.10 -21.95
N SER A 56 20.38 1.57 -22.50
CA SER A 56 20.40 0.33 -23.28
C SER A 56 20.89 0.52 -24.71
N GLY A 57 20.99 1.76 -25.21
CA GLY A 57 21.49 2.06 -26.55
C GLY A 57 20.65 1.47 -27.70
N ASP A 58 19.50 0.88 -27.39
CA ASP A 58 18.60 0.24 -28.36
C ASP A 58 17.74 1.29 -29.07
N LEU A 59 18.35 1.97 -30.04
CA LEU A 59 17.68 2.86 -31.00
C LEU A 59 16.79 2.10 -32.01
N THR A 60 16.79 0.76 -31.96
CA THR A 60 16.09 -0.13 -32.90
C THR A 60 14.57 -0.10 -32.75
N HIS A 61 14.04 0.43 -31.64
CA HIS A 61 12.60 0.57 -31.40
C HIS A 61 12.01 1.90 -31.90
N LEU A 62 12.83 2.92 -32.15
CA LEU A 62 12.37 4.24 -32.63
C LEU A 62 12.22 4.30 -34.16
N GLU A 63 12.97 3.49 -34.90
CA GLU A 63 12.85 3.40 -36.36
C GLU A 63 11.53 2.76 -36.82
N ILE A 64 10.86 1.96 -35.98
CA ILE A 64 9.60 1.29 -36.37
C ILE A 64 8.37 2.18 -36.12
N GLN A 65 8.41 3.11 -35.17
CA GLN A 65 7.29 4.03 -34.93
C GLN A 65 7.21 5.17 -35.97
N HIS A 66 8.30 5.49 -36.69
CA HIS A 66 8.28 6.48 -37.78
C HIS A 66 7.77 5.91 -39.12
N VAL A 67 7.66 4.58 -39.25
CA VAL A 67 7.18 3.88 -40.46
C VAL A 67 5.68 3.53 -40.36
N MET A 68 5.04 3.75 -39.21
CA MET A 68 3.60 3.54 -38.99
C MET A 68 2.83 4.86 -38.78
N VAL A 69 3.10 5.86 -39.62
CA VAL A 69 2.22 7.02 -39.90
C VAL A 69 2.09 7.15 -41.41
#